data_AF-A0A5C7HLH9-F1
#
_entry.id   AF-A0A5C7HLH9-F1
#
_cell.length_a   1.000
_cell.length_b   1.000
_cell.length_c   1.000
_cell.angle_alpha   90.00
_cell.angle_beta   90.00
_cell.angle_gamma   90.00
#
_symmetry.space_group_name_H-M   'P 1'
#
loop_
_entity.id
_entity.type
_entity.pdbx_description
1 polymer ?
#
loop_
_entity_poly.entity_id
_entity_poly.type
_entity_poly.pdbx_seq_one_letter_code
_entity_poly.pdbx_strand_id
1 'polypeptide(L)'
;MAPRSRSYQLSASPVTVLAHLLFIAVTTLVLVWLLDKREGLAFKSDNKFKIFNWILGFFSYVFPGAEMGTRASYLPWHTFLGIVILFLAICTAEMGLLQKFLQLGLFRNQEALIVNFTGLLILLFGISVGLTVVLPRSY
;
A
#
# COMPACT_ATOMS: atom_id res chain seq x y z
N MET A 1 -6.03 48.71 -1.42
CA MET A 1 -6.43 47.49 -2.18
C MET A 1 -5.28 46.49 -2.06
N ALA A 2 -5.43 45.43 -1.27
CA ALA A 2 -4.39 44.42 -1.09
C ALA A 2 -4.53 43.32 -2.17
N PRO A 3 -3.44 42.78 -2.74
CA PRO A 3 -3.52 41.81 -3.82
C PRO A 3 -3.99 40.45 -3.26
N ARG A 4 -4.98 39.83 -3.92
CA ARG A 4 -5.38 38.44 -3.67
C ARG A 4 -4.19 37.53 -3.95
N SER A 5 -3.70 36.82 -2.93
CA SER A 5 -2.78 35.72 -3.12
C SER A 5 -3.47 34.62 -3.95
N ARG A 6 -2.90 34.29 -5.12
CA ARG A 6 -3.24 33.07 -5.84
C ARG A 6 -2.71 31.90 -5.01
N SER A 7 -3.58 31.30 -4.20
CA SER A 7 -3.34 30.00 -3.61
C SER A 7 -3.38 28.98 -4.76
N TYR A 8 -2.20 28.49 -5.16
CA TYR A 8 -2.10 27.29 -5.98
C TYR A 8 -2.66 26.14 -5.14
N GLN A 9 -3.97 25.92 -5.21
CA GLN A 9 -4.60 24.76 -4.62
C GLN A 9 -4.19 23.55 -5.45
N LEU A 10 -3.09 22.91 -5.04
CA LEU A 10 -2.70 21.61 -5.58
C LEU A 10 -3.76 20.60 -5.12
N SER A 11 -4.74 20.33 -5.99
CA SER A 11 -5.74 19.31 -5.75
C SER A 11 -5.04 17.96 -5.51
N ALA A 12 -5.51 17.20 -4.51
CA ALA A 12 -5.02 15.85 -4.23
C ALA A 12 -5.57 14.78 -5.21
N SER A 13 -6.53 15.16 -6.07
CA SER A 13 -7.16 14.25 -7.04
C SER A 13 -6.19 13.58 -8.04
N PRO A 14 -5.22 14.27 -8.70
CA PRO A 14 -4.31 13.62 -9.62
C PRO A 14 -3.37 12.63 -8.91
N VAL A 15 -2.94 12.95 -7.70
CA VAL A 15 -2.08 12.05 -6.88
C VAL A 15 -2.87 10.81 -6.44
N THR A 16 -4.17 10.96 -6.17
CA THR A 16 -5.04 9.83 -5.86
C THR A 16 -5.21 8.91 -7.07
N VAL A 17 -5.40 9.46 -8.27
CA VAL A 17 -5.50 8.66 -9.51
C VAL A 17 -4.18 7.90 -9.76
N LEU A 18 -3.05 8.56 -9.58
CA LEU A 18 -1.72 7.94 -9.69
C LEU A 18 -1.57 6.76 -8.73
N ALA A 19 -2.00 6.91 -7.46
CA ALA A 19 -1.95 5.84 -6.47
C ALA A 19 -2.74 4.59 -6.92
N HIS A 20 -3.93 4.79 -7.51
CA HIS A 20 -4.73 3.67 -8.02
C HIS A 20 -4.06 2.97 -9.21
N LEU A 21 -3.49 3.74 -10.14
CA LEU A 21 -2.76 3.18 -11.28
C LEU A 21 -1.54 2.37 -10.82
N LEU A 22 -0.78 2.88 -9.85
CA LEU A 22 0.36 2.18 -9.26
C LEU A 22 -0.09 0.90 -8.54
N PHE A 23 -1.19 0.93 -7.80
CA PHE A 23 -1.74 -0.26 -7.15
C PHE A 23 -2.11 -1.37 -8.15
N ILE A 24 -2.76 -1.00 -9.26
CA ILE A 24 -3.09 -1.95 -10.34
C ILE A 24 -1.80 -2.50 -10.96
N ALA A 25 -0.81 -1.65 -11.24
CA ALA A 25 0.47 -2.07 -11.80
C ALA A 25 1.24 -3.04 -10.88
N VAL A 26 1.32 -2.75 -9.58
CA VAL A 26 1.95 -3.65 -8.59
C VAL A 26 1.23 -5.00 -8.57
N THR A 27 -0.10 -4.98 -8.47
CA THR A 27 -0.89 -6.22 -8.37
C THR A 27 -0.70 -7.09 -9.61
N THR A 28 -0.74 -6.50 -10.80
CA THR A 28 -0.55 -7.24 -12.06
C THR A 28 0.86 -7.81 -12.19
N LEU A 29 1.90 -7.07 -11.83
CA LEU A 29 3.28 -7.56 -11.89
C LEU A 29 3.56 -8.66 -10.87
N VAL A 30 3.03 -8.54 -9.65
CA VAL A 30 3.11 -9.60 -8.64
C VAL A 30 2.40 -10.85 -9.14
N LEU A 31 1.21 -10.72 -9.73
CA LEU A 31 0.47 -11.87 -10.28
C LEU A 31 1.23 -12.52 -11.44
N VAL A 32 1.74 -11.74 -12.40
CA VAL A 32 2.55 -12.27 -13.50
C VAL A 32 3.77 -12.99 -12.95
N TRP A 33 4.47 -12.41 -11.98
CA TRP A 33 5.62 -13.05 -11.36
C TRP A 33 5.25 -14.34 -10.64
N LEU A 34 4.13 -14.37 -9.90
CA LEU A 34 3.68 -15.55 -9.16
C LEU A 34 3.10 -16.66 -10.05
N LEU A 35 2.50 -16.34 -11.20
CA LEU A 35 1.82 -17.31 -12.06
C LEU A 35 2.69 -17.79 -13.23
N ASP A 36 3.48 -16.90 -13.83
CA ASP A 36 4.34 -17.23 -14.99
C ASP A 36 5.72 -17.70 -14.55
N LYS A 37 6.27 -17.11 -13.48
CA LYS A 37 7.64 -17.39 -12.99
C LYS A 37 7.69 -18.25 -11.74
N ARG A 38 6.60 -18.32 -10.97
CA ARG A 38 6.45 -19.25 -9.85
C ARG A 38 5.31 -20.19 -10.20
N GLU A 39 5.32 -21.39 -9.63
CA GLU A 39 4.42 -22.51 -9.97
C GLU A 39 2.93 -22.25 -9.60
N GLY A 40 2.51 -20.98 -9.48
CA GLY A 40 1.14 -20.56 -9.27
C GLY A 40 0.78 -20.25 -7.81
N LEU A 41 -0.53 -20.12 -7.56
CA LEU A 41 -1.10 -19.84 -6.25
C LEU A 41 -1.72 -21.13 -5.67
N ALA A 42 -1.19 -21.60 -4.54
CA ALA A 42 -1.73 -22.75 -3.83
C ALA A 42 -2.77 -22.32 -2.78
N PHE A 43 -4.07 -22.52 -3.07
CA PHE A 43 -5.17 -22.20 -2.15
C PHE A 43 -5.63 -23.36 -1.26
N LYS A 44 -4.96 -24.53 -1.34
CA LYS A 44 -5.31 -25.71 -0.55
C LYS A 44 -4.49 -25.72 0.74
N SER A 45 -5.13 -25.45 1.87
CA SER A 45 -4.55 -25.63 3.20
C SER A 45 -5.35 -26.68 3.96
N ASP A 46 -4.66 -27.65 4.57
CA ASP A 46 -5.29 -28.73 5.34
C ASP A 46 -6.02 -28.21 6.59
N ASN A 47 -5.75 -26.96 7.01
CA ASN A 47 -6.37 -26.34 8.18
C ASN A 47 -7.21 -25.12 7.81
N LYS A 48 -8.50 -25.36 7.59
CA LYS A 48 -9.50 -24.34 7.17
C LYS A 48 -9.70 -23.20 8.18
N PHE A 49 -9.35 -23.38 9.46
CA PHE A 49 -9.51 -22.35 10.50
C PHE A 49 -8.59 -21.13 10.31
N LYS A 50 -7.43 -21.30 9.65
CA LYS A 50 -6.48 -20.18 9.43
C LYS A 50 -7.01 -19.12 8.47
N ILE A 51 -7.78 -19.53 7.46
CA ILE A 51 -8.38 -18.62 6.47
C ILE A 51 -9.49 -17.78 7.13
N PHE A 52 -10.23 -18.39 8.06
CA PHE A 52 -11.34 -17.72 8.75
C PHE A 52 -10.89 -16.68 9.78
N ASN A 53 -9.75 -16.91 10.46
CA ASN A 53 -9.20 -15.96 11.44
C ASN A 53 -8.84 -14.59 10.83
N TRP A 54 -8.38 -14.56 9.57
CA TRP A 54 -8.06 -13.30 8.89
C TRP A 54 -9.31 -12.45 8.63
N ILE A 55 -10.40 -13.08 8.20
CA ILE A 55 -11.68 -12.42 7.92
C ILE A 55 -12.31 -11.87 9.21
N LEU A 56 -12.29 -12.66 10.30
CA LEU A 56 -12.79 -12.22 11.61
C LEU A 56 -12.00 -11.04 12.19
N GLY A 57 -10.67 -11.04 12.05
CA GLY A 57 -9.83 -9.92 12.48
C GLY A 57 -10.13 -8.63 11.71
N PHE A 58 -10.38 -8.75 10.40
CA PHE A 58 -10.77 -7.62 9.55
C PHE A 58 -12.10 -7.00 9.98
N PHE A 59 -13.14 -7.81 10.19
CA PHE A 59 -14.45 -7.30 10.62
C PHE A 59 -14.44 -6.71 12.03
N SER A 60 -13.66 -7.28 12.95
CA SER A 60 -13.58 -6.76 14.32
C SER A 60 -12.95 -5.37 14.41
N TYR A 61 -12.08 -5.00 13.47
CA TYR A 61 -11.38 -3.71 13.46
C TYR A 61 -12.11 -2.62 12.66
N VAL A 62 -13.02 -2.99 11.76
CA VAL A 62 -13.72 -2.07 10.83
C VAL A 62 -15.09 -1.63 11.36
N PHE A 63 -15.67 -2.34 12.33
CA PHE A 63 -17.01 -2.03 12.85
C PHE A 63 -17.03 -0.84 13.84
N PRO A 64 -17.85 0.21 13.60
CA PRO A 64 -17.80 1.46 14.35
C PRO A 64 -18.66 1.44 15.63
N GLY A 65 -18.12 1.92 16.77
CA GLY A 65 -18.85 2.05 18.03
C GLY A 65 -18.48 3.25 18.92
N ALA A 66 -17.52 4.10 18.53
CA ALA A 66 -17.05 5.20 19.41
C ALA A 66 -17.91 6.47 19.32
N GLU A 67 -17.99 7.25 20.40
CA GLU A 67 -18.66 8.56 20.48
C GLU A 67 -17.97 9.64 19.63
N MET A 68 -18.72 10.61 19.08
CA MET A 68 -18.19 11.63 18.15
C MET A 68 -17.03 12.46 18.73
N GLY A 69 -17.10 12.84 20.01
CA GLY A 69 -16.03 13.59 20.68
C GLY A 69 -14.71 12.81 20.75
N THR A 70 -14.79 11.55 21.14
CA THR A 70 -13.65 10.63 21.18
C THR A 70 -13.03 10.46 19.78
N ARG A 71 -13.84 10.28 18.73
CA ARG A 71 -13.34 10.16 17.34
C ARG A 71 -12.54 11.38 16.89
N ALA A 72 -12.99 12.60 17.24
CA ALA A 72 -12.30 13.83 16.88
C ALA A 72 -10.93 13.94 17.58
N SER A 73 -10.84 13.58 18.86
CA SER A 73 -9.57 13.59 19.60
C SER A 73 -8.58 12.51 19.13
N TYR A 74 -9.07 11.35 18.68
CA TYR A 74 -8.22 10.26 18.17
C TYR A 74 -7.81 10.42 16.71
N LEU A 75 -8.50 11.25 15.92
CA LEU A 75 -8.25 11.39 14.47
C LEU A 75 -6.78 11.74 14.11
N PRO A 76 -6.09 12.66 14.82
CA PRO A 76 -4.68 12.94 14.53
C PRO A 76 -3.76 11.75 14.83
N TRP A 77 -4.01 11.05 15.94
CA TRP A 77 -3.25 9.86 16.33
C TRP A 77 -3.45 8.70 15.36
N HIS A 78 -4.69 8.46 14.94
CA HIS A 78 -5.00 7.42 13.96
C HIS A 78 -4.29 7.68 12.62
N THR A 79 -4.31 8.93 12.14
CA THR A 79 -3.63 9.31 10.89
C THR A 79 -2.12 9.13 11.01
N PHE A 80 -1.51 9.58 12.12
CA PHE A 80 -0.08 9.41 12.36
C PHE A 80 0.32 7.93 12.40
N LEU A 81 -0.37 7.12 13.21
CA LEU A 81 -0.11 5.68 13.30
C LEU A 81 -0.33 4.97 11.96
N GLY A 82 -1.34 5.39 11.19
CA GLY A 82 -1.59 4.88 9.84
C GLY A 82 -0.42 5.10 8.89
N ILE A 83 0.18 6.31 8.89
CA ILE A 83 1.37 6.60 8.08
C ILE A 83 2.58 5.78 8.52
N VAL A 84 2.80 5.62 9.84
CA VAL A 84 3.89 4.80 10.39
C VAL A 84 3.75 3.34 9.98
N ILE A 85 2.55 2.77 10.12
CA ILE A 85 2.28 1.37 9.73
C ILE A 85 2.44 1.20 8.21
N LEU A 86 1.99 2.17 7.40
CA LEU A 86 2.19 2.15 5.95
C LEU A 86 3.68 2.11 5.59
N PHE A 87 4.49 2.96 6.21
CA PHE A 87 5.94 2.98 6.00
C PHE A 87 6.59 1.65 6.37
N LEU A 88 6.26 1.11 7.55
CA LEU A 88 6.76 -0.21 7.98
C LEU A 88 6.33 -1.33 7.01
N ALA A 89 5.10 -1.29 6.50
CA ALA A 89 4.61 -2.26 5.53
C ALA A 89 5.40 -2.21 4.21
N ILE A 90 5.74 -1.01 3.71
CA ILE A 90 6.58 -0.84 2.52
C ILE A 90 7.98 -1.42 2.76
N CYS A 91 8.64 -1.03 3.86
CA CYS A 91 9.96 -1.59 4.20
C CYS A 91 9.92 -3.11 4.32
N THR A 92 8.87 -3.66 4.93
CA THR A 92 8.68 -5.12 5.07
C THR A 92 8.51 -5.79 3.71
N ALA A 93 7.72 -5.20 2.81
CA ALA A 93 7.52 -5.72 1.46
C ALA A 93 8.82 -5.70 0.64
N GLU A 94 9.58 -4.60 0.67
CA GLU A 94 10.86 -4.49 -0.04
C GLU A 94 11.91 -5.46 0.52
N MET A 95 12.02 -5.59 1.84
CA MET A 95 12.90 -6.58 2.47
C MET A 95 12.52 -8.01 2.09
N GLY A 96 11.23 -8.34 2.06
CA GLY A 96 10.75 -9.66 1.65
C GLY A 96 11.06 -9.97 0.19
N LEU A 97 10.86 -9.00 -0.70
CA LEU A 97 11.25 -9.12 -2.12
C LEU A 97 12.75 -9.31 -2.28
N LEU A 98 13.57 -8.54 -1.56
CA LEU A 98 15.03 -8.66 -1.58
C LEU A 98 15.51 -10.01 -1.05
N GLN A 99 14.95 -10.48 0.07
CA GLN A 99 15.27 -11.81 0.61
C GLN A 99 14.96 -12.90 -0.41
N LYS A 100 13.81 -12.80 -1.10
CA LYS A 100 13.44 -13.79 -2.11
C LYS A 100 14.30 -13.69 -3.37
N PHE A 101 14.68 -12.48 -3.77
CA PHE A 101 15.60 -12.22 -4.87
C PHE A 101 16.97 -12.90 -4.63
N LEU A 102 17.50 -12.75 -3.41
CA LEU A 102 18.77 -13.37 -3.01
C LEU A 102 18.66 -14.89 -2.91
N GLN A 103 17.59 -15.41 -2.29
CA GLN A 103 17.37 -16.86 -2.16
C GLN A 103 17.32 -17.56 -3.52
N LEU A 104 16.76 -16.89 -4.52
CA LEU A 104 16.60 -17.42 -5.87
C LEU A 104 17.79 -17.09 -6.81
N GLY A 105 18.76 -16.30 -6.34
CA GLY A 105 19.96 -15.96 -7.11
C GLY A 105 19.68 -15.22 -8.43
N LEU A 106 18.69 -14.32 -8.46
CA LEU A 106 18.15 -13.72 -9.69
C LEU A 106 19.06 -12.66 -10.37
N PHE A 107 20.38 -12.71 -10.23
CA PHE A 107 21.27 -11.58 -10.57
C PHE A 107 21.28 -11.12 -12.05
N ARG A 108 20.94 -11.98 -13.01
CA ARG A 108 21.02 -11.67 -14.47
C ARG A 108 19.83 -12.16 -15.30
N ASN A 109 18.70 -12.48 -14.68
CA ASN A 109 17.52 -12.99 -15.37
C ASN A 109 16.47 -11.91 -15.63
N GLN A 110 15.60 -12.13 -16.61
CA GLN A 110 14.45 -11.24 -16.87
C GLN A 110 13.51 -11.14 -15.65
N GLU A 111 13.44 -12.20 -14.84
CA GLU A 111 12.73 -12.19 -13.56
C GLU A 111 13.27 -11.15 -12.57
N ALA A 112 14.58 -10.86 -12.61
CA ALA A 112 15.23 -9.86 -11.78
C ALA A 112 14.65 -8.48 -12.00
N LEU A 113 14.42 -8.14 -13.28
CA LEU A 113 13.86 -6.86 -13.69
C LEU A 113 12.43 -6.72 -13.19
N ILE A 114 11.61 -7.77 -13.29
CA ILE A 114 10.22 -7.77 -12.81
C ILE A 114 10.19 -7.54 -11.29
N VAL A 115 11.02 -8.26 -10.52
CA VAL A 115 11.08 -8.12 -9.06
C VAL A 115 11.56 -6.72 -8.65
N ASN A 116 12.63 -6.21 -9.27
CA ASN A 116 13.16 -4.87 -8.97
C ASN A 116 12.15 -3.77 -9.34
N PHE A 117 11.49 -3.89 -10.49
CA PHE A 117 10.48 -2.92 -10.91
C PHE A 117 9.24 -2.98 -10.01
N THR A 118 8.86 -4.17 -9.55
CA THR A 118 7.80 -4.32 -8.54
C THR A 118 8.14 -3.61 -7.25
N GLY A 119 9.38 -3.75 -6.75
CA GLY A 119 9.86 -3.01 -5.57
C GLY A 119 9.78 -1.49 -5.76
N LEU A 120 10.26 -0.97 -6.90
CA LEU A 120 10.18 0.46 -7.20
C LEU A 120 8.73 0.97 -7.28
N LEU A 121 7.80 0.19 -7.84
CA LEU A 121 6.39 0.57 -7.90
C LEU A 121 5.73 0.56 -6.52
N ILE A 122 6.11 -0.36 -5.62
CA ILE A 122 5.63 -0.37 -4.23
C ILE A 122 6.10 0.90 -3.51
N LEU A 123 7.36 1.31 -3.70
CA LEU A 123 7.88 2.56 -3.14
C LEU A 123 7.12 3.79 -3.66
N LEU A 124 6.95 3.89 -4.98
CA LEU A 124 6.20 4.98 -5.62
C LEU A 124 4.75 5.02 -5.16
N PHE A 125 4.11 3.85 -5.00
CA PHE A 125 2.77 3.75 -4.46
C PHE A 125 2.70 4.33 -3.04
N GLY A 126 3.64 3.94 -2.17
CA GLY A 126 3.76 4.48 -0.82
C GLY A 126 3.90 6.00 -0.77
N ILE A 127 4.77 6.55 -1.61
CA ILE A 127 4.97 8.00 -1.74
C ILE A 127 3.68 8.68 -2.20
N SER A 128 3.00 8.13 -3.20
CA SER A 128 1.75 8.69 -3.73
C SER A 128 0.63 8.68 -2.68
N VAL A 129 0.52 7.61 -1.88
CA VAL A 129 -0.44 7.53 -0.77
C VAL A 129 -0.08 8.54 0.32
N GLY A 130 1.19 8.64 0.71
CA GLY A 130 1.65 9.63 1.69
C GLY A 130 1.34 11.07 1.26
N LEU A 131 1.61 11.41 0.00
CA LEU A 131 1.28 12.72 -0.57
C LEU A 131 -0.24 12.99 -0.55
N THR A 132 -1.07 11.97 -0.80
CA THR A 132 -2.53 12.10 -0.74
C THR A 132 -3.03 12.41 0.68
N VAL A 133 -2.35 11.90 1.71
CA VAL A 133 -2.69 12.18 3.11
C VAL A 133 -2.27 13.58 3.53
N VAL A 134 -1.15 14.09 3.00
CA VAL A 134 -0.62 15.42 3.35
C VAL A 134 -1.28 16.56 2.56
N LEU A 135 -1.65 16.32 1.30
CA LEU A 135 -2.23 17.35 0.45
C LEU A 135 -3.66 17.72 0.87
N PRO A 136 -3.98 19.03 0.94
CA PRO A 136 -5.33 19.47 1.26
C PRO A 136 -6.30 19.02 0.16
N ARG A 137 -7.43 18.44 0.57
CA ARG A 137 -8.53 18.13 -0.35
C ARG A 137 -9.23 19.44 -0.69
N SER A 138 -9.04 19.95 -1.91
CA SER A 138 -9.94 20.98 -2.46
C SER A 138 -11.34 20.37 -2.55
N TYR A 139 -12.23 20.82 -1.66
CA TYR A 139 -13.67 20.67 -1.81
C TYR A 139 -14.21 21.78 -2.70
#